data_AF-A0A2H5XRX2-F1
#
_entry.id   AF-A0A2H5XRX2-F1
#
_cell.length_a   1.000
_cell.length_b   1.000
_cell.length_c   1.000
_cell.angle_alpha   90.00
_cell.angle_beta   90.00
_cell.angle_gamma   90.00
#
_symmetry.space_group_name_H-M   'P 1'
#
loop_
_entity.id
_entity.type
_entity.pdbx_description
1 polymer ?
#
loop_
_entity_poly.entity_id
_entity_poly.type
_entity_poly.pdbx_seq_one_letter_code
_entity_poly.pdbx_strand_id
1 'polypeptide(L)'
;MRKTDEQLRKTDEKVNKLTDSWGRFVEGMVSPSAEEFMREKGLSEISVHRRLNVSKNGKNAEYDTLVVSQDKKVVLLVSAKTHAGSRDVDDLLEDMRNFDFFMGEDSKGYTLWGAIAGMTFGEGLEKYAKRKGLILFKVSGEVMTVEEPKKLREIKIGMRRGK
;
A
#
# COMPACT_ATOMS: atom_id res chain seq x y z
N MET A 1 29.41 -31.59 -3.86
CA MET A 1 28.37 -30.92 -4.65
C MET A 1 26.98 -31.10 -4.02
N ARG A 2 26.34 -32.29 -4.02
CA ARG A 2 24.97 -32.46 -3.46
C ARG A 2 24.71 -31.91 -2.03
N LYS A 3 25.65 -32.08 -1.09
CA LYS A 3 25.51 -31.52 0.28
C LYS A 3 25.62 -29.98 0.31
N THR A 4 26.43 -29.41 -0.58
CA THR A 4 26.60 -27.96 -0.74
C THR A 4 25.34 -27.34 -1.34
N ASP A 5 24.76 -27.97 -2.36
CA ASP A 5 23.52 -27.51 -3.00
C ASP A 5 22.33 -27.58 -2.04
N GLU A 6 22.25 -28.62 -1.22
CA GLU A 6 21.22 -28.75 -0.18
C GLU A 6 21.37 -27.69 0.93
N GLN A 7 22.61 -27.36 1.31
CA GLN A 7 22.88 -26.30 2.28
C GLN A 7 22.58 -24.90 1.73
N LEU A 8 22.86 -24.65 0.45
CA LEU A 8 22.48 -23.40 -0.24
C LEU A 8 20.95 -23.24 -0.25
N ARG A 9 20.21 -24.27 -0.67
CA ARG A 9 18.73 -24.25 -0.68
C ARG A 9 18.13 -23.97 0.70
N LYS A 10 18.66 -24.62 1.75
CA LYS A 10 18.23 -24.37 3.14
C LYS A 10 18.57 -22.97 3.63
N THR A 11 19.65 -22.38 3.11
CA THR A 11 20.05 -21.01 3.43
C THR A 11 19.10 -20.02 2.75
N ASP A 12 18.81 -20.20 1.47
CA ASP A 12 17.86 -19.38 0.71
C ASP A 12 16.47 -19.41 1.35
N GLU A 13 15.99 -20.59 1.75
CA GLU A 13 14.72 -20.74 2.48
C GLU A 13 14.70 -19.94 3.78
N LYS A 14 15.81 -19.92 4.54
CA LYS A 14 15.90 -19.16 5.79
C LYS A 14 15.94 -17.66 5.53
N VAL A 15 16.69 -17.21 4.53
CA VAL A 15 16.75 -15.78 4.14
C VAL A 15 15.36 -15.30 3.71
N ASN A 16 14.67 -16.05 2.85
CA ASN A 16 13.33 -15.70 2.40
C ASN A 16 12.32 -15.59 3.56
N LYS A 17 12.38 -16.52 4.52
CA LYS A 17 11.55 -16.46 5.74
C LYS A 17 11.83 -15.22 6.58
N LEU A 18 13.08 -14.79 6.68
CA LEU A 18 13.45 -13.57 7.40
C LEU A 18 12.93 -12.33 6.67
N THR A 19 13.10 -12.24 5.35
CA THR A 19 12.61 -11.10 4.56
C THR A 19 11.08 -10.99 4.63
N ASP A 20 10.35 -12.10 4.54
CA ASP A 20 8.89 -12.10 4.71
C ASP A 20 8.47 -11.65 6.11
N SER A 21 9.19 -12.10 7.14
CA SER A 21 8.93 -11.68 8.53
C SER A 21 9.13 -10.17 8.72
N TRP A 22 10.15 -9.59 8.09
CA TRP A 22 10.37 -8.15 8.09
C TRP A 22 9.24 -7.39 7.39
N GLY A 23 8.74 -7.90 6.25
CA GLY A 23 7.56 -7.33 5.59
C GLY A 23 6.34 -7.30 6.52
N ARG A 24 6.04 -8.43 7.19
CA ARG A 24 4.92 -8.52 8.16
C ARG A 24 5.05 -7.54 9.30
N PHE A 25 6.27 -7.32 9.80
CA PHE A 25 6.52 -6.35 10.87
C PHE A 25 6.18 -4.93 10.43
N VAL A 26 6.64 -4.52 9.24
CA VAL A 26 6.33 -3.19 8.68
C VAL A 26 4.82 -3.04 8.48
N GLU A 27 4.15 -4.01 7.84
CA GLU A 27 2.69 -3.99 7.65
C GLU A 27 1.93 -3.94 8.98
N GLY A 28 2.42 -4.66 10.01
CA GLY A 28 1.86 -4.67 11.35
C GLY A 28 1.80 -3.29 11.99
N MET A 29 2.77 -2.42 11.70
CA MET A 29 2.77 -1.02 12.14
C MET A 29 1.97 -0.10 11.22
N VAL A 30 1.98 -0.36 9.92
CA VAL A 30 1.33 0.51 8.93
C VAL A 30 -0.20 0.45 9.04
N SER A 31 -0.79 -0.75 9.13
CA SER A 31 -2.25 -0.84 9.04
C SER A 31 -3.01 -0.21 10.22
N PRO A 32 -2.56 -0.30 11.49
CA PRO A 32 -3.19 0.43 12.60
C PRO A 32 -3.12 1.95 12.40
N SER A 33 -1.97 2.47 11.96
CA SER A 33 -1.83 3.91 11.68
C SER A 33 -2.69 4.35 10.49
N ALA A 34 -2.85 3.51 9.47
CA ALA A 34 -3.73 3.80 8.34
C ALA A 34 -5.22 3.80 8.74
N GLU A 35 -5.62 2.88 9.61
CA GLU A 35 -6.96 2.88 10.20
C GLU A 35 -7.21 4.13 11.05
N GLU A 36 -6.27 4.47 11.94
CA GLU A 36 -6.35 5.66 12.80
C GLU A 36 -6.47 6.94 11.96
N PHE A 37 -5.61 7.10 10.95
CA PHE A 37 -5.69 8.22 10.00
C PHE A 37 -7.08 8.35 9.38
N MET A 38 -7.66 7.25 8.90
CA MET A 38 -8.99 7.29 8.28
C MET A 38 -10.06 7.74 9.29
N ARG A 39 -9.97 7.27 10.54
CA ARG A 39 -10.89 7.68 11.63
C ARG A 39 -10.74 9.16 11.98
N GLU A 40 -9.50 9.65 12.08
CA GLU A 40 -9.21 11.08 12.33
C GLU A 40 -9.74 11.99 11.22
N LYS A 41 -9.81 11.49 9.98
CA LYS A 41 -10.45 12.19 8.85
C LYS A 41 -11.98 12.17 8.90
N GLY A 42 -12.57 11.62 9.95
CA GLY A 42 -14.02 11.51 10.14
C GLY A 42 -14.67 10.41 9.29
N LEU A 43 -13.89 9.44 8.83
CA LEU A 43 -14.41 8.26 8.15
C LEU A 43 -14.80 7.19 9.17
N SER A 44 -15.90 6.49 8.89
CA SER A 44 -16.48 5.47 9.77
C SER A 44 -16.59 4.13 9.06
N GLU A 45 -17.10 3.12 9.76
CA GLU A 45 -17.30 1.76 9.23
C GLU A 45 -16.06 1.21 8.54
N ILE A 46 -14.93 1.33 9.25
CA ILE A 46 -13.60 1.00 8.73
C ILE A 46 -13.36 -0.51 8.77
N SER A 47 -12.99 -1.09 7.63
CA SER A 47 -12.40 -2.43 7.54
C SER A 47 -10.97 -2.37 7.01
N VAL A 48 -10.10 -3.23 7.53
CA VAL A 48 -8.68 -3.30 7.16
C VAL A 48 -8.39 -4.67 6.57
N HIS A 49 -7.82 -4.69 5.37
CA HIS A 49 -7.40 -5.91 4.67
C HIS A 49 -5.90 -5.85 4.44
N ARG A 50 -5.17 -6.88 4.85
CA ARG A 50 -3.71 -6.99 4.70
C ARG A 50 -3.37 -8.07 3.68
N ARG A 51 -2.31 -7.88 2.90
CA ARG A 51 -1.79 -8.85 1.91
C ARG A 51 -2.89 -9.40 1.00
N LEU A 52 -3.75 -8.51 0.53
CA LEU A 52 -4.88 -8.87 -0.30
C LEU A 52 -4.36 -9.25 -1.68
N ASN A 53 -4.45 -10.54 -2.00
CA ASN A 53 -4.08 -11.09 -3.30
C ASN A 53 -5.33 -11.19 -4.17
N VAL A 54 -5.29 -10.56 -5.34
CA VAL A 54 -6.40 -10.56 -6.30
C VAL A 54 -5.93 -11.04 -7.65
N SER A 55 -6.73 -11.86 -8.30
CA SER A 55 -6.46 -12.40 -9.63
C SER A 55 -7.65 -12.19 -10.54
N LYS A 56 -7.40 -11.67 -11.75
CA LYS A 56 -8.44 -11.46 -12.77
C LYS A 56 -7.85 -11.63 -14.16
N ASN A 57 -8.47 -12.49 -14.97
CA ASN A 57 -8.05 -12.79 -16.35
C ASN A 57 -6.55 -13.10 -16.49
N GLY A 58 -6.00 -13.90 -15.57
CA GLY A 58 -4.59 -14.29 -15.56
C GLY A 58 -3.60 -13.22 -15.12
N LYS A 59 -4.08 -12.03 -14.69
CA LYS A 59 -3.27 -11.00 -14.04
C LYS A 59 -3.44 -11.08 -12.54
N ASN A 60 -2.40 -10.74 -11.80
CA ASN A 60 -2.42 -10.72 -10.33
C ASN A 60 -2.03 -9.33 -9.82
N ALA A 61 -2.56 -8.95 -8.67
CA ALA A 61 -2.08 -7.84 -7.87
C ALA A 61 -2.07 -8.25 -6.40
N GLU A 62 -1.13 -7.68 -5.64
CA GLU A 62 -1.03 -7.84 -4.20
C GLU A 62 -1.07 -6.45 -3.56
N TYR A 63 -1.92 -6.27 -2.56
CA TYR A 63 -2.05 -5.02 -1.83
C TYR A 63 -1.66 -5.22 -0.37
N ASP A 64 -0.58 -4.56 0.06
CA ASP A 64 0.00 -4.68 1.41
C ASP A 64 -1.03 -4.35 2.49
N THR A 65 -1.68 -3.19 2.37
CA THR A 65 -2.75 -2.74 3.26
C THR A 65 -3.81 -1.96 2.48
N LEU A 66 -5.06 -2.39 2.61
CA LEU A 66 -6.24 -1.74 2.07
C LEU A 66 -7.18 -1.39 3.22
N VAL A 67 -7.47 -0.10 3.40
CA VAL A 67 -8.42 0.38 4.43
C VAL A 67 -9.65 0.92 3.74
N VAL A 68 -10.83 0.44 4.11
CA VAL A 68 -12.10 0.75 3.43
C VAL A 68 -13.04 1.39 4.43
N SER A 69 -13.57 2.56 4.10
CA SER A 69 -14.74 3.18 4.76
C SER A 69 -15.97 2.94 3.89
N GLN A 70 -16.89 2.11 4.40
CA GLN A 70 -18.04 1.65 3.61
C GLN A 70 -19.11 2.75 3.48
N ASP A 71 -19.40 3.47 4.56
CA ASP A 71 -20.40 4.52 4.61
C ASP A 71 -19.99 5.76 3.78
N LYS A 72 -18.71 6.15 3.85
CA LYS A 72 -18.17 7.28 3.06
C LYS A 72 -17.69 6.87 1.68
N LYS A 73 -17.66 5.57 1.38
CA LYS A 73 -17.18 5.00 0.12
C LYS A 73 -15.78 5.48 -0.24
N VAL A 74 -14.84 5.33 0.70
CA VAL A 74 -13.42 5.67 0.50
C VAL A 74 -12.59 4.41 0.67
N VAL A 75 -11.60 4.23 -0.20
CA VAL A 75 -10.58 3.19 -0.10
C VAL A 75 -9.23 3.86 -0.02
N LEU A 76 -8.42 3.51 0.99
CA LEU A 76 -7.03 3.89 1.10
C LEU A 76 -6.16 2.67 0.79
N LEU A 77 -5.42 2.73 -0.31
CA LEU A 77 -4.39 1.75 -0.66
C LEU A 77 -3.05 2.24 -0.14
N VAL A 78 -2.44 1.46 0.75
CA VAL A 78 -1.13 1.75 1.34
C VAL A 78 -0.11 0.71 0.90
N SER A 79 0.96 1.14 0.23
CA SER A 79 2.12 0.26 -0.01
C SER A 79 3.17 0.47 1.08
N ALA A 80 3.64 -0.62 1.69
CA ALA A 80 4.51 -0.61 2.84
C ALA A 80 5.94 -1.07 2.49
N LYS A 81 6.94 -0.27 2.87
CA LYS A 81 8.35 -0.51 2.53
C LYS A 81 9.26 -0.34 3.75
N THR A 82 10.30 -1.17 3.85
CA THR A 82 11.38 -0.91 4.82
C THR A 82 12.19 0.32 4.39
N HIS A 83 12.51 0.41 3.10
CA HIS A 83 13.12 1.59 2.49
C HIS A 83 12.34 1.95 1.23
N ALA A 84 11.70 3.13 1.23
CA ALA A 84 10.87 3.56 0.12
C ALA A 84 11.68 4.41 -0.88
N GLY A 85 11.66 3.99 -2.15
CA GLY A 85 12.32 4.65 -3.27
C GLY A 85 11.34 5.16 -4.33
N SER A 86 11.81 6.00 -5.25
CA SER A 86 10.93 6.62 -6.27
C SER A 86 10.23 5.59 -7.15
N ARG A 87 10.84 4.42 -7.33
CA ARG A 87 10.22 3.29 -8.03
C ARG A 87 8.99 2.76 -7.30
N ASP A 88 9.02 2.66 -5.96
CA ASP A 88 7.85 2.22 -5.19
C ASP A 88 6.66 3.18 -5.32
N VAL A 89 6.94 4.48 -5.51
CA VAL A 89 5.90 5.47 -5.82
C VAL A 89 5.29 5.23 -7.20
N ASP A 90 6.12 4.91 -8.19
CA ASP A 90 5.66 4.63 -9.55
C ASP A 90 4.85 3.33 -9.62
N ASP A 91 5.29 2.29 -8.90
CA ASP A 91 4.62 1.00 -8.75
C ASP A 91 3.23 1.19 -8.09
N LEU A 92 3.17 1.90 -6.96
CA LEU A 92 1.88 2.21 -6.30
C LEU A 92 0.94 2.99 -7.23
N LEU A 93 1.45 3.95 -7.99
CA LEU A 93 0.63 4.69 -8.96
C LEU A 93 0.12 3.79 -10.09
N GLU A 94 0.83 2.73 -10.44
CA GLU A 94 0.36 1.71 -11.38
C GLU A 94 -0.72 0.83 -10.77
N ASP A 95 -0.54 0.37 -9.53
CA ASP A 95 -1.56 -0.38 -8.80
C ASP A 95 -2.85 0.43 -8.68
N MET A 96 -2.75 1.71 -8.34
CA MET A 96 -3.90 2.62 -8.31
C MET A 96 -4.60 2.76 -9.67
N ARG A 97 -3.85 2.75 -10.79
CA ARG A 97 -4.43 2.80 -12.15
C ARG A 97 -5.16 1.50 -12.48
N ASN A 98 -4.63 0.38 -12.04
CA ASN A 98 -5.17 -0.96 -12.30
C ASN A 98 -6.23 -1.39 -11.28
N PHE A 99 -6.42 -0.62 -10.20
CA PHE A 99 -7.32 -0.98 -9.10
C PHE A 99 -8.75 -1.26 -9.57
N ASP A 100 -9.31 -0.42 -10.45
CA ASP A 100 -10.67 -0.61 -10.99
C ASP A 100 -10.80 -1.91 -11.80
N PHE A 101 -9.74 -2.34 -12.50
CA PHE A 101 -9.74 -3.61 -13.21
C PHE A 101 -9.91 -4.79 -12.24
N PHE A 102 -9.16 -4.79 -11.13
CA PHE A 102 -9.19 -5.87 -10.14
C PHE A 102 -10.40 -5.81 -9.20
N MET A 103 -10.72 -4.62 -8.67
CA MET A 103 -11.64 -4.43 -7.55
C MET A 103 -12.92 -3.67 -7.93
N GLY A 104 -13.07 -3.24 -9.18
CA GLY A 104 -14.12 -2.31 -9.58
C GLY A 104 -15.56 -2.84 -9.41
N GLU A 105 -15.75 -4.16 -9.40
CA GLU A 105 -17.05 -4.79 -9.12
C GLU A 105 -17.46 -4.60 -7.65
N ASP A 106 -16.52 -4.80 -6.72
CA ASP A 106 -16.76 -4.71 -5.27
C ASP A 106 -16.71 -3.27 -4.74
N SER A 107 -16.01 -2.38 -5.43
CA SER A 107 -15.73 -1.01 -4.98
C SER A 107 -16.29 0.08 -5.90
N LYS A 108 -17.31 -0.25 -6.70
CA LYS A 108 -17.97 0.70 -7.59
C LYS A 108 -18.53 1.90 -6.81
N GLY A 109 -18.20 3.11 -7.27
CA GLY A 109 -18.63 4.36 -6.63
C GLY A 109 -17.78 4.79 -5.43
N TYR A 110 -16.75 4.02 -5.08
CA TYR A 110 -15.77 4.43 -4.08
C TYR A 110 -14.75 5.41 -4.66
N THR A 111 -14.07 6.13 -3.76
CA THR A 111 -12.94 6.99 -4.07
C THR A 111 -11.66 6.35 -3.54
N LEU A 112 -10.72 6.06 -4.43
CA LEU A 112 -9.42 5.53 -4.07
C LEU A 112 -8.43 6.66 -3.76
N TRP A 113 -7.80 6.56 -2.60
CA TRP A 113 -6.63 7.31 -2.16
C TRP A 113 -5.41 6.38 -2.13
N GLY A 114 -4.22 6.95 -2.32
CA GLY A 114 -2.96 6.22 -2.29
C GLY A 114 -2.00 6.77 -1.24
N ALA A 115 -1.33 5.86 -0.55
CA ALA A 115 -0.30 6.21 0.42
C ALA A 115 0.94 5.32 0.29
N ILE A 116 2.11 5.92 0.48
CA ILE A 116 3.37 5.19 0.62
C ILE A 116 3.80 5.23 2.09
N ALA A 117 4.04 4.05 2.65
CA ALA A 117 4.53 3.89 4.01
C ALA A 117 5.97 3.38 3.98
N GLY A 118 6.84 4.01 4.77
CA GLY A 118 8.27 3.67 4.78
C GLY A 118 8.89 3.81 6.16
N MET A 119 9.79 2.89 6.52
CA MET A 119 10.62 3.07 7.73
C MET A 119 11.71 4.12 7.48
N THR A 120 12.26 4.12 6.27
CA THR A 120 13.18 5.15 5.77
C THR A 120 12.83 5.51 4.33
N PHE A 121 13.16 6.74 3.93
CA PHE A 121 12.81 7.28 2.62
C PHE A 121 14.09 7.67 1.88
N GLY A 122 14.17 7.31 0.61
CA GLY A 122 15.24 7.77 -0.27
C GLY A 122 15.19 9.28 -0.51
N GLU A 123 16.32 9.86 -0.92
CA GLU A 123 16.44 11.29 -1.18
C GLU A 123 15.38 11.76 -2.20
N GLY A 124 14.69 12.85 -1.88
CA GLY A 124 13.69 13.46 -2.76
C GLY A 124 12.35 12.71 -2.86
N LEU A 125 12.22 11.52 -2.24
CA LEU A 125 11.00 10.71 -2.30
C LEU A 125 9.78 11.48 -1.80
N GLU A 126 9.89 12.10 -0.62
CA GLU A 126 8.78 12.80 0.02
C GLU A 126 8.20 13.86 -0.92
N LYS A 127 9.09 14.67 -1.51
CA LYS A 127 8.70 15.70 -2.47
C LYS A 127 8.08 15.09 -3.72
N TYR A 128 8.57 13.93 -4.18
CA TYR A 128 8.05 13.24 -5.36
C TYR A 128 6.64 12.68 -5.12
N ALA A 129 6.46 11.88 -4.07
CA ALA A 129 5.17 11.31 -3.68
C ALA A 129 4.12 12.39 -3.41
N LYS A 130 4.46 13.46 -2.68
CA LYS A 130 3.55 14.59 -2.47
C LYS A 130 3.17 15.30 -3.78
N ARG A 131 4.10 15.47 -4.72
CA ARG A 131 3.79 16.02 -6.07
C ARG A 131 2.84 15.11 -6.86
N LYS A 132 2.90 13.79 -6.63
CA LYS A 132 1.99 12.82 -7.25
C LYS A 132 0.64 12.73 -6.55
N GLY A 133 0.48 13.40 -5.42
CA GLY A 133 -0.75 13.43 -4.64
C GLY A 133 -0.93 12.21 -3.74
N LEU A 134 0.17 11.59 -3.31
CA LEU A 134 0.15 10.47 -2.37
C LEU A 134 0.34 10.94 -0.94
N ILE A 135 -0.31 10.26 0.00
CA ILE A 135 -0.12 10.42 1.45
C ILE A 135 1.17 9.70 1.86
N LEU A 136 1.89 10.23 2.84
CA LEU A 136 3.09 9.62 3.39
C LEU A 136 2.82 9.10 4.79
N PHE A 137 3.21 7.86 5.06
CA PHE A 137 3.30 7.29 6.40
C PHE A 137 4.78 7.08 6.70
N LYS A 138 5.31 7.82 7.68
CA LYS A 138 6.75 7.81 7.98
C LYS A 138 6.99 7.61 9.46
N VAL A 139 8.02 6.85 9.79
CA VAL A 139 8.48 6.73 11.17
C VAL A 139 9.07 8.07 11.62
N SER A 140 8.63 8.55 12.78
CA SER A 140 9.15 9.74 13.44
C SER A 140 9.26 9.46 14.93
N GLY A 141 10.48 9.21 15.40
CA GLY A 141 10.72 8.72 16.76
C GLY A 141 10.15 7.31 16.94
N GLU A 142 9.24 7.15 17.89
CA GLU A 142 8.63 5.85 18.23
C GLU A 142 7.30 5.59 17.51
N VAL A 143 6.78 6.58 16.77
CA VAL A 143 5.45 6.52 16.16
C VAL A 143 5.50 6.69 14.65
N MET A 144 4.46 6.22 13.98
CA MET A 144 4.22 6.53 12.57
C MET A 144 3.43 7.83 12.48
N THR A 145 3.94 8.76 11.68
CA THR A 145 3.31 10.05 11.40
C THR A 145 2.79 10.07 9.98
N VAL A 146 1.70 10.81 9.76
CA VAL A 146 1.04 10.91 8.46
C VAL A 146 1.19 12.33 7.91
N GLU A 147 1.59 12.43 6.65
CA GLU A 147 1.70 13.70 5.95
C GLU A 147 0.91 13.68 4.64
N GLU A 148 -0.07 14.56 4.53
CA GLU A 148 -0.88 14.70 3.33
C GLU A 148 -0.19 15.57 2.27
N PRO A 149 -0.43 15.30 0.97
CA PRO A 149 -0.03 16.21 -0.10
C PRO A 149 -0.92 17.46 -0.08
N LYS A 150 -0.43 18.58 -0.63
CA LYS A 150 -1.25 19.80 -0.81
C LYS A 150 -2.51 19.55 -1.65
N LYS A 151 -2.44 18.60 -2.59
CA LYS A 151 -3.56 18.15 -3.41
C LYS A 151 -3.53 16.63 -3.47
N LEU A 152 -4.50 16.00 -2.84
CA LEU A 152 -4.67 14.56 -2.85
C LEU A 152 -5.02 14.06 -4.25
N ARG A 153 -4.41 12.96 -4.67
CA ARG A 153 -4.82 12.23 -5.87
C ARG A 153 -5.96 11.30 -5.51
N GLU A 154 -7.09 11.54 -6.14
CA GLU A 154 -8.29 10.72 -5.98
C GLU A 154 -8.67 10.04 -7.30
N ILE A 155 -9.01 8.76 -7.24
CA ILE A 155 -9.53 8.01 -8.39
C ILE A 155 -10.94 7.53 -8.05
N LYS A 156 -11.93 7.93 -8.85
CA LYS A 156 -13.31 7.42 -8.74
C LYS A 156 -13.40 6.05 -9.41
N ILE A 157 -13.83 5.04 -8.66
CA ILE A 157 -13.89 3.65 -9.11
C ILE A 157 -15.24 3.38 -9.80
N GLY A 158 -15.21 2.64 -10.92
CA GLY A 158 -16.39 2.26 -11.67
C GLY A 158 -17.10 3.39 -12.40
N MET A 159 -16.53 4.60 -12.41
CA MET A 159 -16.96 5.72 -13.26
C MET A 159 -16.10 5.71 -14.53
N ARG A 160 -16.58 5.04 -15.58
CA ARG A 160 -15.95 5.14 -16.91
C ARG A 160 -15.85 6.63 -17.26
N ARG A 161 -14.63 7.11 -17.53
CA ARG A 161 -14.45 8.38 -18.24
C ARG A 161 -15.17 8.22 -19.57
N GLY A 162 -16.23 9.00 -19.79
CA GLY A 162 -16.90 9.06 -21.08
C GLY A 162 -15.85 9.30 -22.16
N LYS A 163 -15.90 8.47 -23.20
CA LYS A 163 -15.46 8.89 -24.53
C LYS A 163 -16.64 9.58 -25.18
#